data_AF-A0A9P1GEJ6-F1
#
_entry.id   AF-A0A9P1GEJ6-F1
#
_cell.length_a   1.000
_cell.length_b   1.000
_cell.length_c   1.000
_cell.angle_alpha   90.00
_cell.angle_beta   90.00
_cell.angle_gamma   90.00
#
_symmetry.space_group_name_H-M   'P 1'
#
loop_
_entity.id
_entity.type
_entity.pdbx_description
1 polymer ?
#
loop_
_entity_poly.entity_id
_entity_poly.type
_entity_poly.pdbx_seq_one_letter_code
_entity_poly.pdbx_strand_id
1 'polypeptide(L)'
;MSSGAKAWLGALREVYVLFESPLGHAFLGSLQGENSGATPLDDMPHAAKGRKVALNFTTPSAVARSLLQRLKARSLPVEGLEGFSDSQPLPISWGEILPLTYLRSYGKLPPVVPMSFPLRRFNHSAEMFDELLLLGSEIGQFLDQLPQRVLWLVSADLAHTHLKTGPYGYCPCAQPYDDACSKWAAAGGSLEALQDAKEYQRKGAMSCGFTGLVALQGFLKAAGWKGTVLANEHPTYYGMMVAKFSPVAFVV
;
A
#
# COMPACT_ATOMS: atom_id res chain seq x y z
N MET A 1 13.27 -19.01 -2.52
CA MET A 1 12.46 -18.61 -1.34
C MET A 1 11.62 -19.83 -0.91
N SER A 2 11.61 -20.14 0.38
CA SER A 2 11.35 -21.48 0.95
C SER A 2 9.87 -21.91 1.00
N SER A 3 9.65 -23.21 1.26
CA SER A 3 8.36 -23.87 1.52
C SER A 3 7.46 -23.15 2.56
N GLY A 4 8.04 -22.33 3.43
CA GLY A 4 7.29 -21.55 4.43
C GLY A 4 6.39 -20.46 3.83
N ALA A 5 6.80 -19.82 2.73
CA ALA A 5 5.97 -18.81 2.07
C ALA A 5 4.71 -19.43 1.42
N LYS A 6 4.86 -20.63 0.82
CA LYS A 6 3.74 -21.39 0.26
C LYS A 6 2.77 -21.89 1.33
N ALA A 7 3.27 -22.35 2.48
CA ALA A 7 2.44 -22.81 3.58
C ALA A 7 1.65 -21.67 4.25
N TRP A 8 2.25 -20.48 4.37
CA TRP A 8 1.58 -19.30 4.91
C TRP A 8 0.51 -18.76 3.95
N LEU A 9 0.84 -18.60 2.66
CA LEU A 9 -0.08 -18.12 1.63
C LEU A 9 -1.21 -19.12 1.32
N GLY A 10 -0.95 -20.43 1.35
CA GLY A 10 -1.96 -21.48 1.16
C GLY A 10 -3.01 -21.56 2.27
N ALA A 11 -2.79 -20.88 3.40
CA ALA A 11 -3.74 -20.75 4.49
C ALA A 11 -4.65 -19.51 4.32
N LEU A 12 -4.30 -18.55 3.46
CA LEU A 12 -5.03 -17.30 3.26
C LEU A 12 -6.31 -17.52 2.45
N ARG A 13 -7.39 -17.94 3.12
CA ARG A 13 -8.67 -18.26 2.47
C ARG A 13 -9.53 -17.02 2.18
N GLU A 14 -9.36 -15.95 2.94
CA GLU A 14 -9.98 -14.63 2.71
C GLU A 14 -8.97 -13.57 3.15
N VAL A 15 -8.32 -12.88 2.21
CA VAL A 15 -7.28 -11.88 2.46
C VAL A 15 -7.66 -10.58 1.79
N TYR A 16 -8.03 -9.57 2.58
CA TYR A 16 -8.33 -8.23 2.08
C TYR A 16 -7.02 -7.47 1.84
N VAL A 17 -6.57 -7.43 0.59
CA VAL A 17 -5.46 -6.55 0.20
C VAL A 17 -6.01 -5.13 0.14
N LEU A 18 -5.55 -4.26 1.04
CA LEU A 18 -5.85 -2.83 0.99
C LEU A 18 -4.98 -2.15 -0.08
N PHE A 19 -5.53 -1.87 -1.25
CA PHE A 19 -4.70 -1.44 -2.38
C PHE A 19 -4.78 0.06 -2.71
N GLU A 20 -3.66 0.77 -2.84
CA GLU A 20 -3.60 2.23 -2.99
C GLU A 20 -3.33 2.75 -4.42
N SER A 21 -4.33 3.37 -5.07
CA SER A 21 -4.20 4.12 -6.33
C SER A 21 -4.54 5.63 -6.15
N PRO A 22 -4.38 6.50 -7.17
CA PRO A 22 -4.69 7.94 -7.04
C PRO A 22 -6.04 8.33 -7.65
N LEU A 23 -7.02 8.79 -6.86
CA LEU A 23 -8.24 9.44 -7.35
C LEU A 23 -8.86 10.36 -6.27
N GLY A 24 -9.34 11.56 -6.67
CA GLY A 24 -10.29 12.37 -5.88
C GLY A 24 -9.74 13.31 -4.80
N HIS A 25 -10.66 14.02 -4.13
CA HIS A 25 -10.41 14.90 -2.97
C HIS A 25 -10.49 14.16 -1.61
N ALA A 26 -10.99 12.93 -1.61
CA ALA A 26 -11.18 12.04 -0.46
C ALA A 26 -10.36 10.74 -0.61
N PHE A 27 -10.21 9.98 0.47
CA PHE A 27 -9.75 8.58 0.38
C PHE A 27 -10.88 7.75 -0.26
N LEU A 28 -10.63 6.98 -1.32
CA LEU A 28 -11.70 6.19 -1.96
C LEU A 28 -11.53 4.71 -1.65
N GLY A 29 -12.59 4.03 -1.23
CA GLY A 29 -12.65 2.56 -1.21
C GLY A 29 -13.49 2.03 -2.36
N SER A 30 -13.00 1.06 -3.12
CA SER A 30 -13.84 0.36 -4.10
C SER A 30 -14.86 -0.48 -3.36
N LEU A 31 -16.12 -0.25 -3.71
CA LEU A 31 -17.27 -1.03 -3.27
C LEU A 31 -17.74 -1.99 -4.37
N GLN A 32 -17.19 -1.87 -5.58
CA GLN A 32 -17.56 -2.69 -6.75
C GLN A 32 -17.09 -4.14 -6.58
N GLY A 33 -18.00 -5.09 -6.77
CA GLY A 33 -17.72 -6.52 -6.62
C GLY A 33 -16.66 -7.07 -7.59
N GLU A 34 -16.46 -6.43 -8.74
CA GLU A 34 -15.49 -6.84 -9.76
C GLU A 34 -14.54 -5.70 -10.14
N ASN A 35 -13.25 -6.01 -10.30
CA ASN A 35 -12.22 -5.07 -10.72
C ASN A 35 -11.30 -5.73 -11.75
N SER A 36 -10.92 -5.00 -12.79
CA SER A 36 -10.07 -5.54 -13.87
C SER A 36 -9.25 -4.47 -14.57
N GLY A 37 -8.09 -4.87 -15.08
CA GLY A 37 -7.20 -3.95 -15.77
C GLY A 37 -6.01 -4.67 -16.39
N ALA A 38 -5.23 -3.91 -17.14
CA ALA A 38 -4.00 -4.38 -17.73
C ALA A 38 -2.95 -3.27 -17.66
N THR A 39 -1.76 -3.61 -17.18
CA THR A 39 -0.62 -2.69 -17.18
C THR A 39 0.39 -3.11 -18.26
N PRO A 40 0.87 -2.18 -19.09
CA PRO A 40 2.07 -2.42 -19.87
C PRO A 40 3.28 -2.50 -18.94
N LEU A 41 4.15 -3.47 -19.12
CA LEU A 41 5.44 -3.51 -18.44
C LEU A 41 6.43 -2.50 -19.02
N ASP A 42 6.00 -1.73 -20.04
CA ASP A 42 6.82 -0.83 -20.84
C ASP A 42 7.32 0.40 -20.06
N ASP A 43 6.66 0.74 -18.93
CA ASP A 43 7.02 1.85 -18.04
C ASP A 43 8.11 1.49 -17.00
N MET A 44 8.50 0.22 -16.93
CA MET A 44 9.63 -0.23 -16.10
C MET A 44 10.93 -0.07 -16.92
N PRO A 45 11.88 0.78 -16.51
CA PRO A 45 13.18 0.82 -17.17
C PRO A 45 13.77 -0.59 -17.11
N HIS A 46 14.15 -1.14 -18.28
CA HIS A 46 14.70 -2.49 -18.48
C HIS A 46 13.71 -3.67 -18.54
N ALA A 47 12.40 -3.44 -18.59
CA ALA A 47 11.46 -4.51 -18.94
C ALA A 47 11.46 -4.78 -20.47
N ALA A 48 11.17 -6.03 -20.84
CA ALA A 48 11.00 -6.40 -22.25
C ALA A 48 9.78 -5.66 -22.84
N LYS A 49 10.03 -4.82 -23.86
CA LYS A 49 8.99 -4.05 -24.58
C LYS A 49 7.82 -4.95 -25.01
N GLY A 50 6.59 -4.47 -24.81
CA GLY A 50 5.37 -5.06 -25.37
C GLY A 50 4.72 -6.15 -24.54
N ARG A 51 5.14 -6.35 -23.28
CA ARG A 51 4.47 -7.29 -22.37
C ARG A 51 3.39 -6.56 -21.57
N LYS A 52 2.15 -7.04 -21.64
CA LYS A 52 1.05 -6.58 -20.79
C LYS A 52 0.70 -7.64 -19.75
N VAL A 53 0.48 -7.20 -18.51
CA VAL A 53 -0.01 -8.06 -17.43
C VAL A 53 -1.46 -7.72 -17.18
N ALA A 54 -2.36 -8.63 -17.57
CA ALA A 54 -3.78 -8.54 -17.23
C ALA A 54 -4.02 -9.10 -15.83
N LEU A 55 -4.94 -8.47 -15.11
CA LEU A 55 -5.36 -8.90 -13.78
C LEU A 55 -6.85 -8.61 -13.57
N ASN A 56 -7.51 -9.52 -12.87
CA ASN A 56 -8.84 -9.34 -12.33
C ASN A 56 -8.90 -9.89 -10.89
N PHE A 57 -9.77 -9.29 -10.08
CA PHE A 57 -10.08 -9.77 -8.74
C PHE A 57 -11.47 -9.30 -8.32
N THR A 58 -12.01 -9.92 -7.29
CA THR A 58 -13.29 -9.52 -6.70
C THR A 58 -13.09 -8.69 -5.45
N THR A 59 -13.99 -7.73 -5.20
CA THR A 59 -14.08 -7.04 -3.92
C THR A 59 -15.19 -7.64 -3.08
N PRO A 60 -14.94 -7.93 -1.79
CA PRO A 60 -15.98 -8.27 -0.84
C PRO A 60 -16.76 -7.02 -0.44
N SER A 61 -17.72 -6.60 -1.28
CA SER A 61 -18.44 -5.32 -1.15
C SER A 61 -19.07 -5.08 0.22
N ALA A 62 -19.55 -6.13 0.90
CA ALA A 62 -20.08 -6.00 2.26
C ALA A 62 -19.02 -5.48 3.25
N VAL A 63 -17.80 -6.04 3.20
CA VAL A 63 -16.69 -5.61 4.06
C VAL A 63 -16.22 -4.21 3.69
N ALA A 64 -16.12 -3.92 2.38
CA ALA A 64 -15.75 -2.58 1.91
C ALA A 64 -16.76 -1.52 2.37
N ARG A 65 -18.07 -1.80 2.30
CA ARG A 65 -19.13 -0.91 2.80
C ARG A 65 -19.08 -0.74 4.31
N SER A 66 -18.86 -1.81 5.07
CA SER A 66 -18.71 -1.72 6.54
C SER A 66 -17.51 -0.90 6.95
N LEU A 67 -16.36 -1.06 6.27
CA LEU A 67 -15.19 -0.23 6.49
C LEU A 67 -15.50 1.25 6.19
N LEU A 68 -16.09 1.54 5.03
CA LEU A 68 -16.46 2.90 4.65
C LEU A 68 -17.39 3.56 5.68
N GLN A 69 -18.42 2.83 6.16
CA GLN A 69 -19.33 3.32 7.19
C GLN A 69 -18.60 3.67 8.48
N ARG A 70 -17.68 2.80 8.94
CA ARG A 70 -16.86 3.07 10.14
C ARG A 70 -16.01 4.32 9.97
N LEU A 71 -15.30 4.43 8.85
CA LEU A 71 -14.43 5.57 8.58
C LEU A 71 -15.24 6.88 8.49
N LYS A 72 -16.42 6.87 7.87
CA LYS A 72 -17.35 8.02 7.88
C LYS A 72 -17.85 8.39 9.27
N ALA A 73 -18.15 7.41 10.13
CA ALA A 73 -18.57 7.66 11.51
C ALA A 73 -17.47 8.31 12.37
N ARG A 74 -16.22 8.23 11.93
CA ARG A 74 -15.06 8.93 12.52
C ARG A 74 -14.76 10.28 11.87
N SER A 75 -15.65 10.76 10.99
CA SER A 75 -15.49 12.01 10.25
C SER A 75 -14.22 12.08 9.38
N LEU A 76 -13.69 10.92 8.97
CA LEU A 76 -12.60 10.87 7.99
C LEU A 76 -13.16 11.20 6.60
N PRO A 77 -12.41 11.95 5.76
CA PRO A 77 -12.86 12.34 4.42
C PRO A 77 -12.73 11.17 3.45
N VAL A 78 -13.64 10.21 3.57
CA VAL A 78 -13.67 8.96 2.78
C VAL A 78 -14.91 8.86 1.90
N GLU A 79 -14.73 8.29 0.72
CA GLU A 79 -15.79 8.03 -0.24
C GLU A 79 -15.73 6.58 -0.74
N GLY A 80 -16.86 6.08 -1.23
CA GLY A 80 -16.97 4.76 -1.84
C GLY A 80 -17.12 4.89 -3.35
N LEU A 81 -16.38 4.08 -4.11
CA LEU A 81 -16.51 4.01 -5.56
C LEU A 81 -17.30 2.75 -5.93
N GLU A 82 -18.48 2.94 -6.51
CA GLU A 82 -19.29 1.88 -7.13
C GLU A 82 -19.33 2.12 -8.64
N GLY A 83 -19.27 1.05 -9.42
CA GLY A 83 -19.47 1.09 -10.86
C GLY A 83 -20.96 1.23 -11.21
N PHE A 84 -21.26 1.32 -12.50
CA PHE A 84 -22.63 1.44 -12.98
C PHE A 84 -23.47 0.17 -12.71
N SER A 85 -22.85 -1.01 -12.83
CA SER A 85 -23.47 -2.31 -12.57
C SER A 85 -22.43 -3.33 -12.12
N ASP A 86 -22.86 -4.41 -11.45
CA ASP A 86 -21.97 -5.51 -11.02
C ASP A 86 -21.27 -6.21 -12.19
N SER A 87 -21.83 -6.13 -13.40
CA SER A 87 -21.29 -6.71 -14.62
C SER A 87 -20.22 -5.84 -15.32
N GLN A 88 -19.97 -4.63 -14.82
CA GLN A 88 -18.94 -3.74 -15.35
C GLN A 88 -17.85 -3.56 -14.29
N PRO A 89 -16.66 -4.15 -14.49
CA PRO A 89 -15.59 -4.05 -13.50
C PRO A 89 -15.03 -2.62 -13.43
N LEU A 90 -14.67 -2.18 -12.23
CA LEU A 90 -13.92 -0.94 -12.08
C LEU A 90 -12.47 -1.13 -12.59
N PRO A 91 -11.88 -0.10 -13.21
CA PRO A 91 -10.52 -0.18 -13.75
C PRO A 91 -9.48 -0.22 -12.63
N ILE A 92 -8.43 -1.02 -12.83
CA ILE A 92 -7.23 -1.05 -11.98
C ILE A 92 -5.96 -0.73 -12.79
N SER A 93 -4.93 -0.25 -12.10
CA SER A 93 -3.69 0.28 -12.70
C SER A 93 -2.45 -0.56 -12.33
N TRP A 94 -1.26 -0.13 -12.77
CA TRP A 94 0.01 -0.80 -12.43
C TRP A 94 0.23 -0.91 -10.92
N GLY A 95 -0.25 0.07 -10.17
CA GLY A 95 -0.19 0.07 -8.72
C GLY A 95 -0.77 -1.22 -8.20
N GLU A 96 -2.02 -1.56 -8.59
CA GLU A 96 -2.71 -2.78 -8.19
C GLU A 96 -1.99 -4.02 -8.73
N ILE A 97 -1.67 -3.96 -10.02
CA ILE A 97 -1.37 -5.15 -10.80
C ILE A 97 -0.02 -5.75 -10.41
N LEU A 98 1.01 -4.93 -10.20
CA LEU A 98 2.36 -5.39 -9.89
C LEU A 98 2.43 -6.20 -8.58
N PRO A 99 2.05 -5.68 -7.39
CA PRO A 99 2.10 -6.44 -6.15
C PRO A 99 1.16 -7.65 -6.17
N LEU A 100 -0.05 -7.51 -6.73
CA LEU A 100 -0.99 -8.63 -6.81
C LEU A 100 -0.51 -9.74 -7.76
N THR A 101 0.33 -9.43 -8.75
CA THR A 101 0.94 -10.46 -9.60
C THR A 101 1.87 -11.37 -8.81
N TYR A 102 2.62 -10.83 -7.82
CA TYR A 102 3.40 -11.66 -6.91
C TYR A 102 2.51 -12.57 -6.06
N LEU A 103 1.40 -12.06 -5.51
CA LEU A 103 0.45 -12.89 -4.75
C LEU A 103 -0.19 -13.99 -5.62
N ARG A 104 -0.59 -13.64 -6.84
CA ARG A 104 -1.16 -14.59 -7.82
C ARG A 104 -0.18 -15.71 -8.19
N SER A 105 1.13 -15.46 -8.15
CA SER A 105 2.12 -16.51 -8.41
C SER A 105 2.10 -17.66 -7.39
N TYR A 106 1.45 -17.45 -6.23
CA TYR A 106 1.29 -18.46 -5.18
C TYR A 106 -0.10 -19.13 -5.16
N GLY A 107 -1.03 -18.72 -6.03
CA GLY A 107 -2.36 -19.32 -6.12
C GLY A 107 -3.45 -18.38 -6.63
N LYS A 108 -4.72 -18.79 -6.45
CA LYS A 108 -5.87 -17.92 -6.74
C LYS A 108 -5.81 -16.69 -5.81
N LEU A 109 -6.05 -15.51 -6.39
CA LEU A 109 -6.15 -14.30 -5.58
C LEU A 109 -7.32 -14.39 -4.60
N PRO A 110 -7.11 -13.99 -3.34
CA PRO A 110 -8.20 -13.76 -2.40
C PRO A 110 -9.03 -12.52 -2.80
N PRO A 111 -10.23 -12.31 -2.24
CA PRO A 111 -11.00 -11.08 -2.44
C PRO A 111 -10.23 -9.85 -1.92
N VAL A 112 -10.12 -8.79 -2.72
CA VAL A 112 -9.27 -7.60 -2.46
C VAL A 112 -10.15 -6.38 -2.19
N VAL A 113 -9.76 -5.48 -1.28
CA VAL A 113 -10.46 -4.20 -1.06
C VAL A 113 -9.52 -3.07 -1.44
N PRO A 114 -9.55 -2.56 -2.70
CA PRO A 114 -8.70 -1.45 -3.06
C PRO A 114 -9.18 -0.16 -2.37
N MET A 115 -8.22 0.57 -1.79
CA MET A 115 -8.39 1.89 -1.21
C MET A 115 -7.35 2.90 -1.71
N SER A 116 -7.77 3.94 -2.41
CA SER A 116 -6.93 5.03 -2.91
C SER A 116 -6.70 6.17 -1.91
N PHE A 117 -5.68 6.97 -2.20
CA PHE A 117 -5.40 8.24 -1.52
C PHE A 117 -5.82 9.45 -2.36
N PRO A 118 -6.21 10.57 -1.71
CA PRO A 118 -6.58 11.79 -2.41
C PRO A 118 -5.39 12.38 -3.18
N LEU A 119 -5.67 13.05 -4.31
CA LEU A 119 -4.64 13.58 -5.22
C LEU A 119 -3.70 14.59 -4.55
N ARG A 120 -4.16 15.30 -3.52
CA ARG A 120 -3.30 16.23 -2.76
C ARG A 120 -2.08 15.55 -2.15
N ARG A 121 -2.04 14.22 -2.02
CA ARG A 121 -0.87 13.45 -1.58
C ARG A 121 0.40 13.76 -2.38
N PHE A 122 0.28 14.09 -3.67
CA PHE A 122 1.45 14.36 -4.51
C PHE A 122 2.21 15.60 -4.05
N ASN A 123 1.52 16.59 -3.47
CA ASN A 123 2.13 17.86 -3.05
C ASN A 123 2.11 18.07 -1.53
N HIS A 124 1.21 17.40 -0.82
CA HIS A 124 0.91 17.67 0.58
C HIS A 124 1.05 16.43 1.48
N SER A 125 1.61 15.32 1.00
CA SER A 125 1.68 14.06 1.76
C SER A 125 2.35 14.18 3.14
N ALA A 126 3.29 15.11 3.34
CA ALA A 126 3.86 15.38 4.67
C ALA A 126 2.89 16.11 5.61
N GLU A 127 1.98 16.93 5.11
CA GLU A 127 0.93 17.60 5.89
C GLU A 127 -0.18 16.61 6.27
N MET A 128 -0.35 15.55 5.48
CA MET A 128 -1.31 14.47 5.73
C MET A 128 -0.95 13.55 6.90
N PHE A 129 0.17 13.77 7.59
CA PHE A 129 0.73 12.78 8.50
C PHE A 129 -0.22 12.34 9.62
N ASP A 130 -0.85 13.28 10.32
CA ASP A 130 -1.69 12.96 11.49
C ASP A 130 -3.03 12.32 11.08
N GLU A 131 -3.64 12.79 10.00
CA GLU A 131 -4.86 12.19 9.46
C GLU A 131 -4.61 10.76 8.91
N LEU A 132 -3.42 10.50 8.36
CA LEU A 132 -3.05 9.17 7.88
C LEU A 132 -2.79 8.21 9.04
N LEU A 133 -2.15 8.67 10.13
CA LEU A 133 -2.02 7.87 11.35
C LEU A 133 -3.40 7.50 11.92
N LEU A 134 -4.34 8.44 11.94
CA LEU A 134 -5.71 8.20 12.38
C LEU A 134 -6.43 7.20 11.46
N LEU A 135 -6.38 7.43 10.15
CA LEU A 135 -6.93 6.51 9.14
C LEU A 135 -6.38 5.09 9.34
N GLY A 136 -5.06 4.99 9.49
CA GLY A 136 -4.34 3.77 9.76
C GLY A 136 -4.84 3.00 10.96
N SER A 137 -4.97 3.70 12.09
CA SER A 137 -5.48 3.15 13.34
C SER A 137 -6.93 2.66 13.21
N GLU A 138 -7.82 3.43 12.55
CA GLU A 138 -9.22 3.05 12.39
C GLU A 138 -9.40 1.86 11.45
N ILE A 139 -8.62 1.78 10.36
CA ILE A 139 -8.58 0.59 9.49
C ILE A 139 -8.06 -0.59 10.30
N GLY A 140 -6.94 -0.46 11.00
CA GLY A 140 -6.35 -1.51 11.82
C GLY A 140 -7.34 -2.13 12.80
N GLN A 141 -8.01 -1.30 13.58
CA GLN A 141 -9.04 -1.75 14.52
C GLN A 141 -10.25 -2.41 13.84
N PHE A 142 -10.60 -2.00 12.62
CA PHE A 142 -11.63 -2.68 11.84
C PHE A 142 -11.16 -4.06 11.38
N LEU A 143 -9.92 -4.17 10.88
CA LEU A 143 -9.35 -5.43 10.42
C LEU A 143 -9.22 -6.46 11.56
N ASP A 144 -8.85 -6.01 12.76
CA ASP A 144 -8.74 -6.88 13.95
C ASP A 144 -10.10 -7.47 14.40
N GLN A 145 -11.21 -6.86 13.99
CA GLN A 145 -12.57 -7.32 14.30
C GLN A 145 -13.13 -8.30 13.25
N LEU A 146 -12.46 -8.44 12.11
CA LEU A 146 -12.90 -9.36 11.07
C LEU A 146 -12.59 -10.80 11.51
N PRO A 147 -13.55 -11.75 11.35
CA PRO A 147 -13.28 -13.16 11.61
C PRO A 147 -12.29 -13.79 10.62
N GLN A 148 -11.99 -13.09 9.52
CA GLN A 148 -11.05 -13.48 8.49
C GLN A 148 -9.60 -13.17 8.85
N ARG A 149 -8.67 -13.88 8.19
CA ARG A 149 -7.24 -13.54 8.23
C ARG A 149 -6.88 -12.48 7.20
N VAL A 150 -6.62 -11.26 7.63
CA VAL A 150 -6.31 -10.17 6.71
C VAL A 150 -4.81 -10.01 6.44
N LEU A 151 -4.45 -9.70 5.19
CA LEU A 151 -3.13 -9.18 4.82
C LEU A 151 -3.32 -7.74 4.32
N TRP A 152 -2.86 -6.77 5.11
CA TRP A 152 -2.69 -5.41 4.62
C TRP A 152 -1.42 -5.34 3.78
N LEU A 153 -1.59 -5.18 2.46
CA LEU A 153 -0.49 -4.95 1.53
C LEU A 153 -0.43 -3.46 1.20
N VAL A 154 0.68 -2.79 1.47
CA VAL A 154 0.89 -1.40 1.04
C VAL A 154 1.73 -1.40 -0.24
N SER A 155 1.19 -0.82 -1.31
CA SER A 155 1.91 -0.65 -2.57
C SER A 155 2.55 0.72 -2.63
N ALA A 156 3.85 0.77 -2.36
CA ALA A 156 4.57 2.02 -2.15
C ALA A 156 5.96 1.95 -2.77
N ASP A 157 6.22 2.83 -3.74
CA ASP A 157 7.57 3.21 -4.11
C ASP A 157 8.09 4.27 -3.13
N LEU A 158 9.41 4.30 -2.92
CA LEU A 158 10.09 5.23 -2.02
C LEU A 158 10.48 6.52 -2.77
N ALA A 159 11.61 7.16 -2.44
CA ALA A 159 11.99 8.43 -3.05
C ALA A 159 12.13 8.30 -4.57
N HIS A 160 11.68 9.31 -5.33
CA HIS A 160 11.72 9.34 -6.80
C HIS A 160 12.85 10.23 -7.37
N THR A 161 13.71 10.74 -6.48
CA THR A 161 14.72 11.75 -6.82
C THR A 161 16.15 11.21 -6.68
N HIS A 162 16.36 9.93 -7.02
CA HIS A 162 17.67 9.27 -6.97
C HIS A 162 18.57 9.56 -8.18
N LEU A 163 18.01 10.04 -9.30
CA LEU A 163 18.74 10.19 -10.55
C LEU A 163 18.55 11.58 -11.16
N LYS A 164 19.66 12.31 -11.40
CA LYS A 164 19.63 13.67 -11.99
C LYS A 164 18.98 13.72 -13.38
N THR A 165 19.16 12.66 -14.17
CA THR A 165 18.53 12.49 -15.50
C THR A 165 17.15 11.83 -15.44
N GLY A 166 16.66 11.52 -14.24
CA GLY A 166 15.33 10.97 -14.03
C GLY A 166 14.24 12.04 -14.17
N PRO A 167 12.97 11.63 -14.29
CA PRO A 167 11.83 12.53 -14.54
C PRO A 167 11.59 13.57 -13.43
N TYR A 168 12.10 13.33 -12.23
CA TYR A 168 11.91 14.18 -11.05
C TYR A 168 13.21 14.86 -10.57
N GLY A 169 14.31 14.70 -11.32
CA GLY A 169 15.62 15.24 -10.95
C GLY A 169 16.26 14.51 -9.76
N TYR A 170 17.29 15.12 -9.17
CA TYR A 170 18.04 14.56 -8.05
C TYR A 170 17.84 15.38 -6.76
N CYS A 171 17.59 14.69 -5.64
CA CYS A 171 17.65 15.27 -4.30
C CYS A 171 18.69 14.51 -3.47
N PRO A 172 19.61 15.19 -2.76
CA PRO A 172 20.47 14.53 -1.77
C PRO A 172 19.67 13.92 -0.59
N CYS A 173 18.38 14.26 -0.48
CA CYS A 173 17.45 13.70 0.51
C CYS A 173 16.85 12.35 0.12
N ALA A 174 17.03 11.87 -1.12
CA ALA A 174 16.42 10.62 -1.60
C ALA A 174 16.94 9.39 -0.83
N GLN A 175 18.26 9.21 -0.74
CA GLN A 175 18.84 8.11 0.03
C GLN A 175 18.50 8.17 1.53
N PRO A 176 18.64 9.33 2.22
CA PRO A 176 18.20 9.44 3.61
C PRO A 176 16.72 9.12 3.83
N TYR A 177 15.83 9.45 2.89
CA TYR A 177 14.42 9.06 2.94
C TYR A 177 14.27 7.53 2.90
N ASP A 178 14.89 6.87 1.93
CA ASP A 178 14.80 5.42 1.78
C ASP A 178 15.38 4.69 3.00
N ASP A 179 16.49 5.19 3.55
CA ASP A 179 17.11 4.66 4.77
C ASP A 179 16.19 4.82 5.99
N ALA A 180 15.51 5.96 6.11
CA ALA A 180 14.55 6.22 7.18
C ALA A 180 13.34 5.27 7.08
N CYS A 181 12.81 5.03 5.87
CA CYS A 181 11.76 4.04 5.62
C CYS A 181 12.23 2.61 5.97
N SER A 182 13.45 2.24 5.60
CA SER A 182 14.02 0.92 5.94
C SER A 182 14.20 0.76 7.44
N LYS A 183 14.71 1.78 8.15
CA LYS A 183 14.81 1.78 9.62
C LYS A 183 13.44 1.67 10.29
N TRP A 184 12.46 2.43 9.82
CA TRP A 184 11.07 2.36 10.27
C TRP A 184 10.54 0.94 10.17
N ALA A 185 10.71 0.31 9.00
CA ALA A 185 10.23 -1.04 8.75
C ALA A 185 10.99 -2.09 9.58
N ALA A 186 12.32 -2.01 9.65
CA ALA A 186 13.14 -2.96 10.43
C ALA A 186 12.83 -2.93 11.93
N ALA A 187 12.47 -1.76 12.46
CA ALA A 187 12.07 -1.58 13.85
C ALA A 187 10.61 -2.00 14.14
N GLY A 188 9.88 -2.52 13.16
CA GLY A 188 8.47 -2.90 13.33
C GLY A 188 7.51 -1.72 13.42
N GLY A 189 7.91 -0.53 12.95
CA GLY A 189 7.10 0.68 12.98
C GLY A 189 7.64 1.79 13.89
N SER A 190 8.93 2.17 13.75
CA SER A 190 9.49 3.29 14.54
C SER A 190 8.91 4.63 14.11
N LEU A 191 8.11 5.26 14.98
CA LEU A 191 7.51 6.57 14.69
C LEU A 191 8.57 7.65 14.45
N GLU A 192 9.68 7.62 15.18
CA GLU A 192 10.80 8.55 15.01
C GLU A 192 11.42 8.44 13.62
N ALA A 193 11.74 7.22 13.16
CA ALA A 193 12.28 7.00 11.83
C ALA A 193 11.29 7.44 10.72
N LEU A 194 9.98 7.29 10.95
CA LEU A 194 8.97 7.77 10.02
C LEU A 194 8.81 9.30 10.04
N GLN A 195 9.08 9.96 11.17
CA GLN A 195 9.19 11.42 11.25
C GLN A 195 10.42 11.94 10.51
N ASP A 196 11.55 11.23 10.54
CA ASP A 196 12.69 11.56 9.68
C ASP A 196 12.32 11.47 8.20
N ALA A 197 11.64 10.38 7.80
CA ALA A 197 11.12 10.23 6.43
C ALA A 197 10.16 11.37 6.04
N LYS A 198 9.31 11.83 6.97
CA LYS A 198 8.43 13.00 6.77
C LYS A 198 9.24 14.26 6.44
N GLU A 199 10.34 14.50 7.12
CA GLU A 199 11.20 15.66 6.84
C GLU A 199 11.92 15.56 5.50
N TYR A 200 12.39 14.37 5.12
CA TYR A 200 12.96 14.18 3.79
C TYR A 200 11.91 14.29 2.68
N GLN A 201 10.66 13.87 2.95
CA GLN A 201 9.54 14.09 2.03
C GLN A 201 9.31 15.58 1.78
N ARG A 202 9.31 16.41 2.84
CA ARG A 202 9.21 17.89 2.72
C ARG A 202 10.36 18.50 1.92
N LYS A 203 11.55 17.91 2.00
CA LYS A 203 12.76 18.38 1.30
C LYS A 203 12.83 17.98 -0.18
N GLY A 204 11.92 17.14 -0.67
CA GLY A 204 11.87 16.76 -2.08
C GLY A 204 12.26 15.31 -2.38
N ALA A 205 12.05 14.37 -1.44
CA ALA A 205 12.17 12.94 -1.76
C ALA A 205 11.11 12.49 -2.80
N MET A 206 9.97 13.20 -2.85
CA MET A 206 8.88 12.97 -3.81
C MET A 206 8.36 11.53 -3.83
N SER A 207 8.35 10.85 -2.69
CA SER A 207 7.79 9.50 -2.60
C SER A 207 6.29 9.50 -2.84
N CYS A 208 5.83 8.62 -3.74
CA CYS A 208 4.41 8.37 -3.96
C CYS A 208 3.83 7.40 -2.92
N GLY A 209 4.68 6.64 -2.21
CA GLY A 209 4.29 5.65 -1.21
C GLY A 209 4.20 6.19 0.21
N PHE A 210 4.70 7.40 0.50
CA PHE A 210 4.76 7.93 1.87
C PHE A 210 3.43 7.86 2.61
N THR A 211 2.31 8.17 1.95
CA THR A 211 1.00 8.16 2.59
C THR A 211 0.58 6.77 3.08
N GLY A 212 0.88 5.73 2.30
CA GLY A 212 0.60 4.33 2.65
C GLY A 212 1.44 3.85 3.82
N LEU A 213 2.72 4.24 3.86
CA LEU A 213 3.61 3.92 4.98
C LEU A 213 3.12 4.57 6.29
N VAL A 214 2.66 5.82 6.25
CA VAL A 214 2.09 6.50 7.42
C VAL A 214 0.76 5.89 7.85
N ALA A 215 -0.12 5.53 6.91
CA ALA A 215 -1.35 4.79 7.25
C ALA A 215 -1.02 3.45 7.92
N LEU A 216 -0.07 2.69 7.38
CA LEU A 216 0.37 1.44 8.00
C LEU A 216 0.96 1.66 9.41
N GLN A 217 1.72 2.74 9.63
CA GLN A 217 2.22 3.09 10.96
C GLN A 217 1.08 3.30 11.98
N GLY A 218 -0.03 3.90 11.56
CA GLY A 218 -1.22 4.06 12.40
C GLY A 218 -1.74 2.73 12.93
N PHE A 219 -1.71 1.68 12.09
CA PHE A 219 -2.06 0.32 12.48
C PHE A 219 -0.98 -0.34 13.36
N LEU A 220 0.29 -0.22 12.99
CA LEU A 220 1.40 -0.85 13.72
C LEU A 220 1.51 -0.34 15.17
N LYS A 221 1.11 0.90 15.45
CA LYS A 221 1.10 1.46 16.82
C LYS A 221 0.20 0.67 17.78
N ALA A 222 -0.84 0.00 17.29
CA ALA A 222 -1.83 -0.68 18.12
C ALA A 222 -1.34 -2.03 18.71
N ALA A 223 -0.32 -2.65 18.12
CA ALA A 223 0.16 -3.97 18.55
C ALA A 223 1.68 -4.12 18.45
N GLY A 224 2.26 -5.06 19.19
CA GLY A 224 3.69 -5.38 19.05
C GLY A 224 3.93 -6.09 17.71
N TRP A 225 4.50 -5.39 16.73
CA TRP A 225 4.84 -5.96 15.42
C TRP A 225 6.35 -6.16 15.28
N LYS A 226 6.73 -7.30 14.68
CA LYS A 226 8.10 -7.53 14.22
C LYS A 226 8.18 -7.20 12.73
N GLY A 227 9.05 -6.25 12.41
CA GLY A 227 9.38 -5.90 11.03
C GLY A 227 10.57 -6.69 10.50
N THR A 228 10.62 -6.90 9.19
CA THR A 228 11.78 -7.47 8.48
C THR A 228 11.85 -6.87 7.09
N VAL A 229 12.94 -6.15 6.81
CA VAL A 229 13.26 -5.66 5.46
C VAL A 229 13.92 -6.80 4.68
N LEU A 230 13.38 -7.11 3.51
CA LEU A 230 13.86 -8.15 2.61
C LEU A 230 14.74 -7.60 1.49
N ALA A 231 14.44 -6.38 1.04
CA ALA A 231 15.22 -5.63 0.06
C ALA A 231 14.92 -4.13 0.22
N ASN A 232 15.92 -3.29 -0.03
CA ASN A 232 15.77 -1.84 -0.17
C ASN A 232 16.78 -1.36 -1.22
N GLU A 233 16.32 -1.08 -2.42
CA GLU A 233 17.16 -0.85 -3.61
C GLU A 233 16.57 0.27 -4.47
N HIS A 234 17.40 0.97 -5.25
CA HIS A 234 16.95 1.99 -6.20
C HIS A 234 17.59 1.77 -7.59
N PRO A 235 17.25 0.69 -8.33
CA PRO A 235 17.92 0.35 -9.59
C PRO A 235 17.76 1.40 -10.69
N THR A 236 16.81 2.33 -10.55
CA THR A 236 16.54 3.39 -11.53
C THR A 236 16.46 4.76 -10.83
N TYR A 237 15.45 5.57 -11.11
CA TYR A 237 15.29 6.90 -10.51
C TYR A 237 14.51 6.89 -9.20
N TYR A 238 13.87 5.77 -8.84
CA TYR A 238 13.08 5.63 -7.64
C TYR A 238 13.51 4.44 -6.77
N GLY A 239 13.33 4.59 -5.46
CA GLY A 239 13.59 3.57 -4.46
C GLY A 239 12.44 2.59 -4.32
N MET A 240 12.78 1.34 -3.97
CA MET A 240 11.85 0.25 -3.74
C MET A 240 12.27 -0.52 -2.51
N MET A 241 11.32 -0.76 -1.60
CA MET A 241 11.52 -1.62 -0.44
C MET A 241 10.49 -2.72 -0.39
N VAL A 242 10.96 -3.92 -0.05
CA VAL A 242 10.08 -5.03 0.35
C VAL A 242 10.27 -5.26 1.83
N ALA A 243 9.22 -5.05 2.61
CA ALA A 243 9.21 -5.32 4.04
C ALA A 243 8.00 -6.19 4.40
N LYS A 244 8.18 -7.03 5.43
CA LYS A 244 7.08 -7.77 6.05
C LYS A 244 6.94 -7.37 7.52
N PHE A 245 5.71 -7.32 7.99
CA PHE A 245 5.37 -7.14 9.38
C PHE A 245 4.60 -8.37 9.84
N SER A 246 4.94 -8.90 11.01
CA SER A 246 4.21 -10.02 11.61
C SER A 246 3.93 -9.70 13.08
N PRO A 247 2.75 -10.07 13.61
CA PRO A 247 2.49 -9.89 15.03
C PRO A 247 3.57 -10.60 15.84
N VAL A 248 4.09 -9.96 16.87
CA VAL A 248 4.89 -10.65 17.88
C VAL A 248 3.91 -11.58 18.59
N ALA A 249 4.08 -12.89 18.41
CA ALA A 249 3.25 -13.86 19.12
C ALA A 249 3.32 -13.55 20.62
N PHE A 250 2.17 -13.30 21.26
CA PHE A 250 2.11 -13.40 22.71
C PHE A 250 2.48 -14.84 23.05
N VAL A 251 3.64 -15.02 23.67
CA VAL A 251 3.89 -16.23 24.44
C VAL A 251 2.90 -16.15 25.60
N VAL A 252 1.77 -16.82 25.44
CA VAL A 252 0.80 -17.03 26.52
C VAL A 252 1.39 -18.01 27.51
#